data_AF-A0A1S4C8F2-F1
#
_entry.id   AF-A0A1S4C8F2-F1
#
_cell.length_a   1.000
_cell.length_b   1.000
_cell.length_c   1.000
_cell.angle_alpha   90.00
_cell.angle_beta   90.00
_cell.angle_gamma   90.00
#
_symmetry.space_group_name_H-M   'P 1'
#
loop_
_entity.id
_entity.type
_entity.pdbx_description
1 polymer ?
#
loop_
_entity_poly.entity_id
_entity_poly.type
_entity_poly.pdbx_seq_one_letter_code
_entity_poly.pdbx_strand_id
1 'polypeptide(L)'
;MGKKKNQRSVATNRRLKMYNSRPKCDRKGKIIKHDFQSQKLPSTRIQPDPRWFINTRVISQKKLEFFREEIQNRISSNYNVILNERKLPMSLLSDHHKKGRVHSLDSEPIADAFEPKTKRKVPKHFASLAKNDVCQDALKRGGPSKSNMFSK
;
A
#
# COMPACT_ATOMS: atom_id res chain seq x y z
N MET A 1 -22.37 -55.06 -27.12
CA MET A 1 -21.24 -54.30 -26.55
C MET A 1 -21.71 -52.88 -26.19
N GLY A 2 -22.24 -52.68 -24.98
CA GLY A 2 -22.83 -51.41 -24.56
C GLY A 2 -21.78 -50.39 -24.09
N LYS A 3 -21.70 -49.23 -24.75
CA LYS A 3 -20.88 -48.10 -24.30
C LYS A 3 -21.44 -47.60 -22.95
N LYS A 4 -20.69 -47.81 -21.85
CA LYS A 4 -21.04 -47.26 -20.53
C LYS A 4 -21.15 -45.72 -20.64
N LYS A 5 -22.34 -45.18 -20.38
CA LYS A 5 -22.57 -43.72 -20.20
C LYS A 5 -21.75 -43.26 -18.99
N ASN A 6 -20.66 -42.56 -19.26
CA ASN A 6 -19.83 -41.96 -18.23
C ASN A 6 -20.58 -40.75 -17.67
N GLN A 7 -21.18 -40.86 -16.47
CA GLN A 7 -22.00 -39.81 -15.85
C GLN A 7 -21.22 -38.51 -15.56
N ARG A 8 -19.89 -38.55 -15.67
CA ARG A 8 -19.00 -37.44 -15.38
C ARG A 8 -18.45 -36.85 -16.67
N SER A 9 -18.52 -35.53 -16.79
CA SER A 9 -17.83 -34.78 -17.84
C SER A 9 -16.31 -34.99 -17.74
N VAL A 10 -15.60 -34.78 -18.86
CA VAL A 10 -14.14 -34.88 -18.91
C VAL A 10 -13.47 -33.90 -17.93
N ALA A 11 -14.02 -32.69 -17.78
CA ALA A 11 -13.54 -31.69 -16.83
C ALA A 11 -13.66 -32.18 -15.38
N THR A 12 -14.81 -32.75 -15.01
CA THR A 12 -15.02 -33.34 -13.68
C THR A 12 -14.04 -34.49 -13.42
N ASN A 13 -13.78 -35.35 -14.41
CA ASN A 13 -12.81 -36.43 -14.26
C ASN A 13 -11.37 -35.91 -14.07
N ARG A 14 -10.95 -34.84 -14.76
CA ARG A 14 -9.64 -34.21 -14.56
C ARG A 14 -9.52 -33.58 -13.17
N ARG A 15 -10.56 -32.87 -12.70
CA ARG A 15 -10.62 -32.31 -11.34
C ARG A 15 -10.54 -33.40 -10.26
N LEU A 16 -11.25 -34.51 -10.43
CA LEU A 16 -11.19 -35.60 -9.45
C LEU A 16 -9.82 -36.30 -9.43
N LYS A 17 -9.16 -36.44 -10.59
CA LYS A 17 -7.79 -36.96 -10.67
C LYS A 17 -6.78 -36.07 -9.95
N MET A 18 -6.98 -34.74 -9.93
CA MET A 18 -6.12 -33.81 -9.19
C MET A 18 -6.05 -34.13 -7.69
N TYR A 19 -7.20 -34.43 -7.05
CA TYR A 19 -7.23 -34.79 -5.62
C TYR A 19 -6.47 -36.08 -5.30
N ASN A 20 -6.31 -36.97 -6.28
CA ASN A 20 -5.64 -38.26 -6.12
C ASN A 20 -4.19 -38.26 -6.65
N SER A 21 -3.54 -37.09 -6.75
CA SER A 21 -2.16 -37.00 -7.22
C SER A 21 -1.17 -37.51 -6.16
N ARG A 22 -0.35 -38.50 -6.53
CA ARG A 22 0.73 -39.07 -5.70
C ARG A 22 1.95 -39.34 -6.58
N PRO A 23 3.18 -39.29 -6.03
CA PRO A 23 4.36 -39.72 -6.77
C PRO A 23 4.22 -41.16 -7.23
N LYS A 24 4.60 -41.41 -8.48
CA LYS A 24 4.79 -42.77 -8.99
C LYS A 24 6.21 -43.21 -8.71
N CYS A 25 6.37 -44.30 -7.98
CA CYS A 25 7.66 -44.87 -7.63
C CYS A 25 7.88 -46.22 -8.34
N ASP A 26 9.13 -46.56 -8.58
CA ASP A 26 9.56 -47.89 -9.00
C ASP A 26 9.46 -48.89 -7.83
N ARG A 27 9.56 -50.19 -8.09
CA ARG A 27 9.60 -51.25 -7.08
C ARG A 27 10.73 -51.03 -6.05
N LYS A 28 11.83 -50.39 -6.46
CA LYS A 28 12.96 -50.02 -5.59
C LYS A 28 12.71 -48.75 -4.75
N GLY A 29 11.53 -48.13 -4.85
CA GLY A 29 11.17 -46.92 -4.11
C GLY A 29 11.64 -45.61 -4.75
N LYS A 30 12.34 -45.63 -5.88
CA LYS A 30 12.78 -44.42 -6.60
C LYS A 30 11.59 -43.73 -7.27
N ILE A 31 11.40 -42.43 -7.03
CA ILE A 31 10.35 -41.63 -7.66
C ILE A 31 10.65 -41.49 -9.16
N ILE A 32 9.71 -41.96 -10.00
CA ILE A 32 9.76 -41.87 -11.46
C ILE A 32 9.12 -40.55 -11.92
N LYS A 33 7.97 -40.21 -11.35
CA LYS A 33 7.20 -39.01 -11.71
C LYS A 33 6.48 -38.46 -10.50
N HIS A 34 6.58 -37.14 -10.30
CA HIS A 34 5.74 -36.38 -9.40
C HIS A 34 5.17 -35.19 -10.17
N ASP A 35 3.88 -34.92 -10.02
CA ASP A 35 3.26 -33.75 -10.65
C ASP A 35 3.74 -32.47 -9.93
N PHE A 36 4.18 -31.44 -10.67
CA PHE A 36 4.68 -30.15 -10.17
C PHE A 36 5.97 -30.14 -9.31
N GLN A 37 6.63 -31.29 -9.10
CA GLN A 37 7.91 -31.37 -8.37
C GLN A 37 9.04 -31.86 -9.29
N SER A 38 9.30 -31.13 -10.37
CA SER A 38 10.41 -31.44 -11.25
C SER A 38 11.75 -31.06 -10.60
N GLN A 39 12.69 -32.00 -10.59
CA GLN A 39 14.07 -31.79 -10.10
C GLN A 39 14.96 -31.02 -11.08
N LYS A 40 14.45 -30.72 -12.28
CA LYS A 40 15.19 -29.99 -13.31
C LYS A 40 15.16 -28.50 -13.00
N LEU A 41 16.34 -27.89 -12.93
CA LEU A 41 16.47 -26.43 -12.82
C LEU A 41 16.12 -25.78 -14.18
N PRO A 42 15.10 -24.91 -14.24
CA PRO A 42 14.84 -24.15 -15.46
C PRO A 42 15.89 -23.04 -15.64
N SER A 43 16.09 -22.58 -16.88
CA SER A 43 16.86 -21.35 -17.12
C SER A 43 16.09 -20.16 -16.56
N THR A 44 16.71 -19.41 -15.65
CA THR A 44 16.11 -18.25 -14.96
C THR A 44 16.43 -16.92 -15.62
N ARG A 45 17.28 -16.92 -16.67
CA ARG A 45 17.69 -15.70 -17.34
C ARG A 45 16.51 -15.10 -18.11
N ILE A 46 16.19 -13.86 -17.80
CA ILE A 46 15.18 -13.09 -18.54
C ILE A 46 15.85 -12.47 -19.77
N GLN A 47 15.24 -12.61 -20.95
CA GLN A 47 15.78 -12.06 -22.20
C GLN A 47 15.72 -10.52 -22.17
N PRO A 48 16.78 -9.79 -22.54
CA PRO A 48 16.72 -8.34 -22.62
C PRO A 48 15.68 -7.91 -23.68
N ASP A 49 14.69 -7.10 -23.27
CA ASP A 49 13.65 -6.56 -24.14
C ASP A 49 13.42 -5.06 -23.81
N PRO A 50 13.52 -4.14 -24.79
CA PRO A 50 13.22 -2.72 -24.58
C PRO A 50 11.80 -2.47 -24.05
N ARG A 51 10.85 -3.37 -24.32
CA ARG A 51 9.45 -3.23 -23.90
C ARG A 51 9.26 -3.18 -22.39
N TRP A 52 10.22 -3.67 -21.61
CA TRP A 52 10.16 -3.58 -20.15
C TRP A 52 10.27 -2.15 -19.64
N PHE A 53 10.93 -1.29 -20.40
CA PHE A 53 11.15 0.11 -20.06
C PHE A 53 10.11 1.02 -20.73
N ILE A 54 9.21 0.47 -21.55
CA ILE A 54 8.10 1.23 -22.15
C ILE A 54 6.97 1.35 -21.12
N ASN A 55 6.35 2.53 -21.07
CA ASN A 55 5.18 2.79 -20.23
C ASN A 55 4.01 1.86 -20.59
N THR A 56 3.68 0.93 -19.69
CA THR A 56 2.63 -0.09 -19.93
C THR A 56 1.21 0.41 -19.67
N ARG A 57 1.03 1.39 -18.77
CA ARG A 57 -0.26 2.00 -18.43
C ARG A 57 -0.12 3.51 -18.42
N VAL A 58 -0.80 4.18 -19.36
CA VAL A 58 -0.84 5.63 -19.48
C VAL A 58 -2.28 6.09 -19.39
N ILE A 59 -2.52 7.12 -18.57
CA ILE A 59 -3.82 7.79 -18.46
C ILE A 59 -3.68 9.22 -19.00
N SER A 60 -4.67 9.69 -19.76
CA SER A 60 -4.70 11.08 -20.20
C SER A 60 -5.27 11.98 -19.10
N GLN A 61 -4.78 13.22 -19.02
CA GLN A 61 -5.17 14.15 -17.97
C GLN A 61 -6.70 14.39 -17.93
N LYS A 62 -7.34 14.57 -19.09
CA LYS A 62 -8.81 14.74 -19.18
C LYS A 62 -9.60 13.55 -18.62
N LYS A 63 -9.12 12.32 -18.86
CA LYS A 63 -9.75 11.10 -18.32
C LYS A 63 -9.52 10.97 -16.82
N LEU A 64 -8.36 11.42 -16.34
CA LEU A 64 -8.03 11.44 -14.93
C LEU A 64 -8.95 12.41 -14.18
N GLU A 65 -9.15 13.61 -14.70
CA GLU A 65 -10.03 14.62 -14.10
C GLU A 65 -11.49 14.17 -14.06
N PHE A 66 -12.03 13.70 -15.19
CA PHE A 66 -13.37 13.07 -15.24
C PHE A 66 -13.53 11.95 -14.20
N PHE A 67 -12.48 11.14 -14.01
CA PHE A 67 -12.50 10.06 -13.04
C PHE A 67 -12.51 10.57 -11.59
N ARG A 68 -11.79 11.66 -11.28
CA ARG A 68 -11.82 12.28 -9.95
C ARG A 68 -13.22 12.72 -9.57
N GLU A 69 -13.93 13.36 -10.51
CA GLU A 69 -15.31 13.82 -10.32
C GLU A 69 -16.28 12.65 -10.10
N GLU A 70 -16.24 11.64 -10.97
CA GLU A 70 -17.14 10.46 -10.85
C GLU A 70 -16.92 9.74 -9.52
N ILE A 71 -15.67 9.56 -9.09
CA ILE A 71 -15.37 8.86 -7.84
C ILE A 71 -15.79 9.67 -6.62
N GLN A 72 -15.58 10.99 -6.60
CA GLN A 72 -16.04 11.85 -5.51
C GLN A 72 -17.56 11.78 -5.34
N ASN A 73 -18.30 11.74 -6.45
CA ASN A 73 -19.75 11.63 -6.46
C ASN A 73 -20.24 10.24 -5.99
N ARG A 74 -19.49 9.17 -6.26
CA ARG A 74 -19.88 7.80 -5.90
C ARG A 74 -19.45 7.38 -4.50
N ILE A 75 -18.29 7.84 -4.02
CA ILE A 75 -17.80 7.54 -2.66
C ILE A 75 -18.70 8.13 -1.58
N SER A 76 -19.37 9.27 -1.84
CA SER A 76 -20.27 9.91 -0.88
C SER A 76 -21.52 9.07 -0.55
N SER A 77 -21.83 8.06 -1.38
CA SER A 77 -23.01 7.21 -1.21
C SER A 77 -22.66 5.87 -0.53
N ASN A 78 -23.20 5.64 0.67
CA ASN A 78 -22.88 4.47 1.50
C ASN A 78 -23.47 3.13 1.00
N TYR A 79 -24.39 3.14 0.04
CA TYR A 79 -25.08 1.93 -0.43
C TYR A 79 -24.54 1.37 -1.76
N ASN A 80 -23.56 2.03 -2.36
CA ASN A 80 -23.03 1.62 -3.65
C ASN A 80 -21.83 0.66 -3.47
N VAL A 81 -21.90 -0.50 -4.13
CA VAL A 81 -20.83 -1.52 -4.12
C VAL A 81 -20.26 -1.68 -5.52
N ILE A 82 -18.93 -1.68 -5.63
CA ILE A 82 -18.21 -1.91 -6.88
C ILE A 82 -18.09 -3.42 -7.12
N LEU A 83 -18.72 -3.94 -8.18
CA LEU A 83 -18.66 -5.36 -8.53
C LEU A 83 -17.37 -5.73 -9.28
N ASN A 84 -16.97 -4.88 -10.24
CA ASN A 84 -15.77 -5.08 -11.06
C ASN A 84 -14.92 -3.80 -11.01
N GLU A 85 -13.88 -3.83 -10.21
CA GLU A 85 -12.92 -2.73 -10.14
C GLU A 85 -12.02 -2.68 -11.38
N ARG A 86 -11.81 -1.48 -11.93
CA ARG A 86 -10.76 -1.26 -12.92
C ARG A 86 -9.43 -1.08 -12.19
N LYS A 87 -8.36 -1.72 -12.67
CA LYS A 87 -7.01 -1.61 -12.08
C LYS A 87 -6.37 -0.27 -12.45
N LEU A 88 -6.83 0.79 -11.79
CA LEU A 88 -6.35 2.17 -11.94
C LEU A 88 -5.41 2.53 -10.79
N PRO A 89 -4.40 3.39 -11.02
CA PRO A 89 -3.56 3.90 -9.95
C PRO A 89 -4.36 4.91 -9.10
N MET A 90 -5.08 4.41 -8.10
CA MET A 90 -5.89 5.23 -7.17
C MET A 90 -5.05 6.26 -6.40
N SER A 91 -3.73 6.09 -6.33
CA SER A 91 -2.81 7.10 -5.80
C SER A 91 -2.92 8.47 -6.50
N LEU A 92 -3.37 8.51 -7.76
CA LEU A 92 -3.54 9.78 -8.50
C LEU A 92 -4.85 10.51 -8.15
N LEU A 93 -5.74 9.91 -7.36
CA LEU A 93 -6.98 10.54 -6.93
C LEU A 93 -6.76 11.55 -5.80
N SER A 94 -5.86 11.24 -4.88
CA SER A 94 -5.57 12.08 -3.73
C SER A 94 -4.50 13.10 -4.10
N ASP A 95 -4.90 14.31 -4.50
CA ASP A 95 -3.94 15.41 -4.52
C ASP A 95 -3.54 15.72 -3.07
N HIS A 96 -2.27 15.46 -2.74
CA HIS A 96 -1.72 15.71 -1.40
C HIS A 96 -1.60 17.22 -1.15
N HIS A 97 -2.72 17.91 -0.94
CA HIS A 97 -2.75 19.31 -0.53
C HIS A 97 -2.64 19.47 0.99
N LYS A 98 -1.80 18.65 1.64
CA LYS A 98 -1.29 18.97 2.96
C LYS A 98 0.18 19.29 2.77
N LYS A 99 0.49 20.58 2.62
CA LYS A 99 1.86 21.06 2.77
C LYS A 99 2.35 20.49 4.09
N GLY A 100 3.20 19.48 4.04
CA GLY A 100 3.80 18.89 5.23
C GLY A 100 4.41 20.04 6.03
N ARG A 101 4.24 20.01 7.36
CA ARG A 101 4.94 20.96 8.23
C ARG A 101 6.40 20.98 7.77
N VAL A 102 6.92 22.18 7.46
CA VAL A 102 8.26 22.35 6.90
C VAL A 102 9.24 21.51 7.71
N HIS A 103 10.02 20.65 7.05
CA HIS A 103 11.02 19.81 7.69
C HIS A 103 12.05 20.71 8.38
N SER A 104 11.88 20.90 9.69
CA SER A 104 12.72 21.81 10.47
C SER A 104 14.16 21.32 10.54
N LEU A 105 14.38 20.01 10.36
CA LEU A 105 15.69 19.37 10.32
C LEU A 105 16.52 19.73 9.08
N ASP A 106 15.85 20.01 7.96
CA ASP A 106 16.53 20.44 6.73
C ASP A 106 16.96 21.92 6.82
N SER A 107 16.22 22.73 7.59
CA SER A 107 16.57 24.13 7.85
C SER A 107 17.57 24.28 9.01
N GLU A 108 17.46 23.44 10.03
CA GLU A 108 18.32 23.43 11.22
C GLU A 108 18.59 21.98 11.63
N PRO A 109 19.74 21.39 11.22
CA PRO A 109 20.11 20.08 11.71
C PRO A 109 20.35 20.15 13.24
N ILE A 110 20.04 19.06 13.94
CA ILE A 110 20.12 18.97 15.41
C ILE A 110 21.52 19.35 15.90
N ALA A 111 22.54 18.98 15.12
CA ALA A 111 23.93 19.33 15.38
C ALA A 111 24.12 20.85 15.55
N ASP A 112 23.56 21.64 14.64
CA ASP A 112 23.71 23.09 14.67
C ASP A 112 22.81 23.76 15.73
N ALA A 113 21.69 23.11 16.07
CA ALA A 113 20.73 23.66 17.03
C ALA A 113 21.08 23.42 18.50
N PHE A 114 21.75 22.30 18.83
CA PHE A 114 21.96 21.84 20.22
C PHE A 114 23.39 21.40 20.57
N GLU A 115 24.34 21.33 19.64
CA GLU A 115 25.71 20.94 20.00
C GLU A 115 26.50 22.06 20.67
N PRO A 116 27.60 21.74 21.38
CA PRO A 116 28.48 22.74 21.99
C PRO A 116 29.01 23.79 21.00
N LYS A 117 29.10 23.45 19.71
CA LYS A 117 29.47 24.36 18.61
C LYS A 117 28.23 24.89 17.84
N THR A 118 27.15 25.18 18.56
CA THR A 118 25.91 25.69 17.97
C THR A 118 26.07 27.07 17.31
N LYS A 119 25.48 27.24 16.12
CA LYS A 119 25.38 28.56 15.45
C LYS A 119 24.08 29.29 15.79
N ARG A 120 23.12 28.64 16.44
CA ARG A 120 21.83 29.26 16.79
C ARG A 120 21.99 30.20 17.98
N LYS A 121 21.80 31.51 17.74
CA LYS A 121 21.93 32.54 18.79
C LYS A 121 20.58 32.99 19.37
N VAL A 122 19.52 33.04 18.55
CA VAL A 122 18.18 33.49 18.96
C VAL A 122 17.12 32.57 18.32
N PRO A 123 16.03 32.21 19.02
CA PRO A 123 14.89 31.53 18.41
C PRO A 123 14.20 32.38 17.32
N LYS A 124 13.86 31.76 16.18
CA LYS A 124 13.31 32.44 14.99
C LYS A 124 11.93 33.08 15.19
N HIS A 125 11.09 32.54 16.08
CA HIS A 125 9.73 33.03 16.34
C HIS A 125 9.66 33.90 17.60
N PHE A 126 10.51 34.93 17.69
CA PHE A 126 10.53 35.83 18.86
C PHE A 126 9.59 37.04 18.73
N ALA A 127 9.17 37.40 17.51
CA ALA A 127 8.42 38.62 17.24
C ALA A 127 7.01 38.67 17.86
N SER A 128 6.43 37.53 18.25
CA SER A 128 5.14 37.46 18.97
C SER A 128 5.29 37.36 20.49
N LEU A 129 6.51 37.47 21.03
CA LEU A 129 6.80 37.41 22.46
C LEU A 129 7.00 38.82 23.02
N ALA A 130 6.03 39.71 22.79
CA ALA A 130 5.91 40.87 23.66
C ALA A 130 5.72 40.32 25.09
N LYS A 131 6.45 40.87 26.08
CA LYS A 131 6.49 40.33 27.46
C LYS A 131 5.09 40.11 28.08
N ASN A 132 4.09 40.84 27.60
CA ASN A 132 2.70 40.75 28.04
C ASN A 132 1.97 39.49 27.53
N ASP A 133 2.27 39.01 26.32
CA ASP A 133 1.59 37.85 25.72
C ASP A 133 2.14 36.52 26.27
N VAL A 134 3.43 36.48 26.64
CA VAL A 134 4.06 35.30 27.25
C VAL A 134 3.42 34.94 28.58
N CYS A 135 3.10 35.95 29.40
CA CYS A 135 2.43 35.75 30.68
C CYS A 135 1.00 35.21 30.49
N GLN A 136 0.26 35.67 29.48
CA GLN A 136 -1.09 35.18 29.20
C GLN A 136 -1.10 33.75 28.63
N ASP A 137 -0.15 33.41 27.77
CA ASP A 137 0.01 32.05 27.24
C ASP A 137 0.44 31.06 28.32
N ALA A 138 1.31 31.47 29.24
CA ALA A 138 1.71 30.67 30.39
C ALA A 138 0.53 30.44 31.34
N LEU A 139 -0.29 31.48 31.60
CA LEU A 139 -1.51 31.36 32.42
C LEU A 139 -2.51 30.37 31.81
N LYS A 140 -2.69 30.40 30.48
CA LYS A 140 -3.60 29.49 29.75
C LYS A 140 -3.15 28.03 29.77
N ARG A 141 -1.84 27.76 29.81
CA ARG A 141 -1.28 26.38 29.87
C ARG A 141 -1.18 25.83 31.29
N GLY A 142 -1.14 26.68 32.30
CA GLY A 142 -0.99 26.32 33.72
C GLY A 142 -2.30 26.18 34.51
N GLY A 143 -3.46 26.23 33.87
CA GLY A 143 -4.74 25.97 34.54
C GLY A 143 -4.79 24.54 35.11
N PRO A 144 -5.41 24.32 36.29
CA PRO A 144 -5.44 23.00 36.92
C PRO A 144 -6.04 21.98 35.94
N SER A 145 -5.33 20.86 35.76
CA SER A 145 -5.90 19.65 35.17
C SER A 145 -7.20 19.35 35.92
N LYS A 146 -8.35 19.51 35.26
CA LYS A 146 -9.59 18.95 35.77
C LYS A 146 -9.38 17.44 35.77
N SER A 147 -9.11 16.87 36.95
CA SER A 147 -9.25 15.44 37.17
C SER A 147 -10.64 15.06 36.69
N ASN A 148 -10.72 14.28 35.61
CA ASN A 148 -11.98 13.73 35.14
C ASN A 148 -12.37 12.59 36.09
N MET A 149 -12.81 12.96 37.30
CA MET A 149 -13.61 12.08 38.14
C MET A 149 -14.99 12.06 37.49
N PHE A 150 -15.47 10.87 37.13
CA PHE A 150 -16.68 10.57 36.35
C PHE A 150 -16.49 10.37 34.84
N SER A 151 -15.97 9.19 34.49
CA SER A 151 -16.56 8.32 33.48
C SER A 151 -16.44 6.89 33.98
N LYS A 152 -17.58 6.24 34.24
CA LYS A 152 -17.69 4.78 34.08
C LYS A 152 -17.79 4.48 32.60
#